data_AF-A0A318NSR5-F1
#
_entry.id   AF-A0A318NSR5-F1
#
_cell.length_a   1.000
_cell.length_b   1.000
_cell.length_c   1.000
_cell.angle_alpha   90.00
_cell.angle_beta   90.00
_cell.angle_gamma   90.00
#
_symmetry.space_group_name_H-M   'P 1'
#
loop_
_entity.id
_entity.type
_entity.pdbx_description
1 polymer ?
#
loop_
_entity_poly.entity_id
_entity_poly.type
_entity_poly.pdbx_seq_one_letter_code
_entity_poly.pdbx_strand_id
1 'polypeptide(L)'
;MLCMRDENLVGFWDSSPYDYGSMESSWLCLRRDGTGWTAVANTGSAAVSQLTWDCPRDGEVELRYTWTASGRWAPGTPFILAEIDEQGPYDELVRTRYSVGTETPPVEDAPVTALHLDKSVEFTHRFALASRETDQSESEATPAAED
;
A
#
# COMPACT_ATOMS: atom_id res chain seq x y z
N MET A 1 9.17 -11.25 -23.26
CA MET A 1 9.89 -10.90 -22.02
C MET A 1 8.89 -11.13 -20.91
N LEU A 2 9.08 -12.16 -20.10
CA LEU A 2 8.22 -12.38 -18.94
C LEU A 2 8.63 -11.30 -17.93
N CYS A 3 7.77 -10.32 -17.68
CA CYS A 3 7.97 -9.45 -16.52
C CYS A 3 8.00 -10.34 -15.28
N MET A 4 9.05 -10.20 -14.49
CA MET A 4 9.13 -10.82 -13.18
C MET A 4 8.98 -9.69 -12.18
N ARG A 5 7.95 -9.77 -11.33
CA ARG A 5 7.74 -8.80 -10.26
C ARG A 5 8.91 -8.87 -9.28
N ASP A 6 9.37 -7.71 -8.83
CA ASP A 6 10.39 -7.63 -7.78
C ASP A 6 9.76 -7.95 -6.42
N GLU A 7 10.18 -9.08 -5.83
CA GLU A 7 9.72 -9.54 -4.53
C GLU A 7 10.05 -8.57 -3.39
N ASN A 8 11.03 -7.66 -3.58
CA ASN A 8 11.33 -6.62 -2.61
C ASN A 8 10.22 -5.57 -2.50
N LEU A 9 9.29 -5.50 -3.45
CA LEU A 9 8.13 -4.62 -3.41
C LEU A 9 6.93 -5.24 -2.69
N VAL A 10 6.91 -6.57 -2.52
CA VAL A 10 5.78 -7.28 -1.90
C VAL A 10 5.69 -6.96 -0.41
N GLY A 11 4.51 -6.51 0.03
CA GLY A 11 4.26 -6.15 1.42
C GLY A 11 3.28 -5.00 1.60
N PHE A 12 3.10 -4.61 2.85
CA PHE A 12 2.37 -3.43 3.28
C PHE A 12 3.36 -2.32 3.65
N TRP A 13 3.16 -1.16 3.04
CA TRP A 13 4.00 0.01 3.13
C TRP A 13 3.19 1.18 3.68
N ASP A 14 3.75 1.88 4.66
CA ASP A 14 3.12 2.96 5.43
C ASP A 14 3.96 4.23 5.36
N SER A 15 3.35 5.36 5.01
CA SER A 15 4.05 6.64 4.97
C SER A 15 4.16 7.32 6.33
N SER A 16 3.44 6.86 7.36
CA SER A 16 3.35 7.54 8.66
C SER A 16 4.70 7.91 9.30
N PRO A 17 5.79 7.13 9.15
CA PRO A 17 7.10 7.52 9.67
C PRO A 17 7.73 8.76 9.00
N TYR A 18 7.24 9.15 7.83
CA TYR A 18 7.74 10.28 7.05
C TYR A 18 6.81 11.50 7.08
N ASP A 19 5.59 11.35 7.58
CA ASP A 19 4.49 12.33 7.47
C ASP A 19 4.53 13.43 8.55
N TYR A 20 5.70 13.71 9.15
CA TYR A 20 5.81 14.72 10.20
C TYR A 20 5.36 16.11 9.70
N GLY A 21 4.26 16.61 10.27
CA GLY A 21 3.64 17.87 9.86
C GLY A 21 2.72 17.80 8.64
N SER A 22 2.49 16.59 8.10
CA SER A 22 1.51 16.31 7.05
C SER A 22 0.09 16.19 7.62
N MET A 23 -0.92 16.54 6.82
CA MET A 23 -2.33 16.28 7.15
C MET A 23 -2.83 14.96 6.58
N GLU A 24 -2.05 14.35 5.71
CA GLU A 24 -2.33 13.13 4.97
C GLU A 24 -1.36 12.02 5.38
N SER A 25 -1.88 10.80 5.48
CA SER A 25 -1.09 9.57 5.44
C SER A 25 -1.54 8.68 4.31
N SER A 26 -0.59 7.98 3.71
CA SER A 26 -0.74 7.15 2.53
C SER A 26 -0.24 5.73 2.80
N TRP A 27 -0.90 4.77 2.18
CA TRP A 27 -0.59 3.35 2.29
C TRP A 27 -0.54 2.71 0.92
N LEU A 28 0.34 1.72 0.80
CA LEU A 28 0.51 0.91 -0.39
C LEU A 28 0.65 -0.55 0.01
N CYS A 29 -0.13 -1.42 -0.61
CA CYS A 29 0.01 -2.86 -0.48
C CYS A 29 0.18 -3.48 -1.86
N LEU A 30 1.26 -4.22 -2.03
CA LEU A 30 1.57 -4.96 -3.25
C LEU A 30 1.68 -6.44 -2.90
N ARG A 31 0.85 -7.28 -3.55
CA ARG A 31 0.82 -8.73 -3.32
C ARG A 31 1.57 -9.47 -4.41
N ARG A 32 2.07 -10.66 -4.08
CA ARG A 32 2.85 -11.50 -5.01
C ARG A 32 2.09 -11.87 -6.30
N ASP A 33 0.77 -12.04 -6.20
CA ASP A 33 -0.09 -12.38 -7.33
C ASP A 33 -0.24 -11.24 -8.36
N GLY A 34 0.23 -10.03 -8.02
CA GLY A 34 0.14 -8.85 -8.87
C GLY A 34 -1.06 -7.96 -8.61
N THR A 35 -1.86 -8.28 -7.60
CA THR A 35 -2.89 -7.39 -7.09
C THR A 35 -2.30 -6.48 -6.02
N GLY A 36 -2.99 -5.39 -5.75
CA GLY A 36 -2.62 -4.46 -4.70
C GLY A 36 -3.72 -3.46 -4.42
N TRP A 37 -3.42 -2.56 -3.52
CA TRP A 37 -4.25 -1.40 -3.24
C TRP A 37 -3.41 -0.25 -2.71
N THR A 38 -3.92 0.96 -2.87
CA THR A 38 -3.45 2.15 -2.16
C THR A 38 -4.57 2.71 -1.31
N ALA A 39 -4.21 3.43 -0.27
CA ALA A 39 -5.16 4.22 0.49
C ALA A 39 -4.53 5.54 0.90
N VAL A 40 -5.37 6.55 1.10
CA VAL A 40 -5.00 7.82 1.69
C VAL A 40 -6.07 8.23 2.69
N ALA A 41 -5.67 8.84 3.80
CA ALA A 41 -6.58 9.47 4.73
C ALA A 41 -6.03 10.83 5.19
N ASN A 42 -6.95 11.76 5.42
CA ASN A 42 -6.71 13.02 6.13
C ASN A 42 -7.80 13.24 7.18
N THR A 43 -7.78 14.37 7.87
CA THR A 43 -8.71 14.65 9.00
C THR A 43 -10.20 14.62 8.64
N GLY A 44 -10.58 14.70 7.36
CA GLY A 44 -11.99 14.76 6.93
C GLY A 44 -12.43 13.68 5.95
N SER A 45 -11.49 12.96 5.33
CA SER A 45 -11.80 12.06 4.23
C SER A 45 -10.75 10.96 4.09
N ALA A 46 -11.13 9.87 3.44
CA ALA A 46 -10.23 8.83 2.99
C ALA A 46 -10.64 8.32 1.61
N ALA A 47 -9.69 7.71 0.92
CA ALA A 47 -9.91 6.98 -0.31
C ALA A 47 -9.10 5.68 -0.30
N VAL A 48 -9.63 4.67 -0.98
CA VAL A 48 -8.94 3.41 -1.26
C VAL A 48 -9.07 3.11 -2.75
N SER A 49 -7.99 2.67 -3.36
CA SER A 49 -7.98 2.30 -4.77
C SER A 49 -7.42 0.90 -4.95
N GLN A 50 -8.14 0.07 -5.70
CA GLN A 50 -7.65 -1.24 -6.12
C GLN A 50 -6.80 -1.10 -7.37
N LEU A 51 -5.75 -1.91 -7.46
CA LEU A 51 -4.83 -1.90 -8.58
C LEU A 51 -4.29 -3.30 -8.91
N THR A 52 -3.74 -3.40 -10.11
CA THR A 52 -2.78 -4.43 -10.49
C THR A 52 -1.40 -3.82 -10.67
N TRP A 53 -0.35 -4.62 -10.50
CA TRP A 53 1.01 -4.14 -10.62
C TRP A 53 1.95 -5.14 -11.29
N ASP A 54 3.00 -4.58 -11.88
CA ASP A 54 4.09 -5.33 -12.49
C ASP A 54 5.39 -4.51 -12.56
N CYS A 55 6.50 -5.16 -12.88
CA CYS A 55 7.79 -4.54 -13.12
C CYS A 55 8.14 -4.60 -14.63
N PRO A 56 7.74 -3.59 -15.44
CA PRO A 56 7.96 -3.63 -16.89
C PRO A 56 9.45 -3.60 -17.28
N ARG A 57 10.30 -3.08 -16.40
CA ARG A 57 11.76 -3.00 -16.53
C ARG A 57 12.39 -3.04 -15.15
N ASP A 58 13.68 -3.37 -15.09
CA ASP A 58 14.47 -3.31 -13.85
C ASP A 58 14.39 -1.91 -13.22
N GLY A 59 14.00 -1.85 -11.94
CA GLY A 59 13.85 -0.61 -11.19
C GLY A 59 12.65 0.25 -11.61
N GLU A 60 11.74 -0.24 -12.45
CA GLU A 60 10.46 0.39 -12.76
C GLU A 60 9.30 -0.45 -12.19
N VAL A 61 8.32 0.24 -11.62
CA VAL A 61 7.03 -0.34 -11.23
C VAL A 61 5.91 0.36 -11.99
N GLU A 62 4.96 -0.44 -12.46
CA GLU A 62 3.70 0.02 -13.04
C GLU A 62 2.55 -0.34 -12.10
N LEU A 63 1.76 0.65 -11.72
CA LEU A 63 0.51 0.51 -10.99
C LEU A 63 -0.63 0.86 -11.94
N ARG A 64 -1.52 -0.10 -12.20
CA ARG A 64 -2.72 0.11 -13.00
C ARG A 64 -3.93 0.00 -12.10
N TYR A 65 -4.52 1.14 -11.81
CA TYR A 65 -5.73 1.23 -11.02
C TYR A 65 -6.92 0.69 -11.80
N THR A 66 -7.89 0.12 -11.09
CA THR A 66 -9.11 -0.44 -11.69
C THR A 66 -10.38 0.08 -11.05
N TRP A 67 -10.31 0.47 -9.77
CA TRP A 67 -11.47 0.89 -9.00
C TRP A 67 -11.03 1.77 -7.83
N THR A 68 -11.88 2.72 -7.43
CA THR A 68 -11.67 3.56 -6.25
C THR A 68 -12.98 3.75 -5.47
N ALA A 69 -12.86 3.94 -4.17
CA ALA A 69 -13.92 4.47 -3.31
C ALA A 69 -13.36 5.52 -2.36
N SER A 70 -14.17 6.53 -2.09
CA SER A 70 -13.86 7.61 -1.16
C SER A 70 -15.05 7.87 -0.23
N GLY A 71 -14.73 8.46 0.91
CA GLY A 71 -15.72 8.90 1.88
C GLY A 71 -15.11 9.16 3.23
N ARG A 72 -15.82 8.82 4.29
CA ARG A 72 -15.40 9.08 5.67
C ARG A 72 -14.78 7.84 6.30
N TRP A 73 -13.71 8.04 7.05
CA TRP A 73 -13.06 6.99 7.82
C TRP A 73 -13.52 7.02 9.28
N ALA A 74 -13.47 5.85 9.92
CA ALA A 74 -13.55 5.76 11.38
C ALA A 74 -12.15 5.64 11.97
N PRO A 75 -11.88 6.28 13.11
CA PRO A 75 -10.59 6.15 13.78
C PRO A 75 -10.33 4.72 14.26
N GLY A 76 -9.13 4.20 13.95
CA GLY A 76 -8.68 2.85 14.33
C GLY A 76 -7.50 2.35 13.47
N THR A 77 -6.90 1.22 13.85
CA THR A 77 -5.86 0.52 13.08
C THR A 77 -6.32 -0.94 12.84
N PRO A 78 -6.40 -1.42 11.58
CA PRO A 78 -6.16 -0.67 10.34
C PRO A 78 -7.24 0.40 10.09
N PHE A 79 -6.92 1.38 9.24
CA PHE A 79 -7.89 2.40 8.82
C PHE A 79 -9.02 1.74 8.02
N ILE A 80 -10.27 2.10 8.34
CA ILE A 80 -11.47 1.55 7.69
C ILE A 80 -12.27 2.71 7.09
N LEU A 81 -12.58 2.61 5.79
CA LEU A 81 -13.62 3.42 5.17
C LEU A 81 -14.96 3.03 5.79
N ALA A 82 -15.47 3.91 6.66
CA ALA A 82 -16.69 3.67 7.42
C ALA A 82 -17.94 4.00 6.61
N GLU A 83 -17.86 5.04 5.78
CA GLU A 83 -18.92 5.47 4.88
C GLU A 83 -18.32 5.72 3.50
N ILE A 84 -18.97 5.19 2.46
CA ILE A 84 -18.59 5.41 1.07
C ILE A 84 -19.55 6.47 0.52
N ASP A 85 -19.00 7.62 0.17
CA ASP A 85 -19.73 8.71 -0.48
C ASP A 85 -19.71 8.52 -2.00
N GLU A 86 -18.57 8.14 -2.56
CA GLU A 86 -18.37 7.91 -3.99
C GLU A 86 -17.55 6.65 -4.24
N GLN A 87 -17.90 5.92 -5.31
CA GLN A 87 -17.11 4.79 -5.78
C GLN A 87 -17.34 4.55 -7.27
N GLY A 88 -16.35 3.96 -7.93
CA GLY A 88 -16.47 3.67 -9.36
C GLY A 88 -15.22 3.09 -9.99
N PRO A 89 -15.29 2.79 -11.30
CA PRO A 89 -14.12 2.42 -12.07
C PRO A 89 -13.08 3.54 -12.01
N TYR A 90 -11.81 3.16 -11.92
CA TYR A 90 -10.69 4.08 -11.90
C TYR A 90 -9.62 3.56 -12.86
N ASP A 91 -9.38 4.28 -13.96
CA ASP A 91 -8.46 3.84 -15.03
C ASP A 91 -7.27 4.80 -15.10
N GLU A 92 -6.47 4.78 -14.04
CA GLU A 92 -5.18 5.48 -13.98
C GLU A 92 -4.03 4.48 -14.11
N LEU A 93 -2.96 4.90 -14.79
CA LEU A 93 -1.70 4.17 -14.86
C LEU A 93 -0.56 5.05 -14.35
N VAL A 94 0.08 4.60 -13.28
CA VAL A 94 1.28 5.21 -12.73
C VAL A 94 2.46 4.30 -13.03
N ARG A 95 3.36 4.76 -13.91
CA ARG A 95 4.67 4.13 -14.12
C ARG A 95 5.76 5.02 -13.55
N THR A 96 6.56 4.46 -12.65
CA THR A 96 7.60 5.18 -11.91
C THR A 96 8.82 4.31 -11.65
N ARG A 97 9.98 4.92 -11.44
CA ARG A 97 11.11 4.21 -10.86
C ARG A 97 10.91 4.04 -9.36
N TYR A 98 11.57 3.01 -8.83
CA TYR A 98 11.60 2.76 -7.40
C TYR A 98 13.00 2.38 -6.92
N SER A 99 13.23 2.55 -5.62
CA SER A 99 14.35 1.92 -4.91
C SER A 99 13.89 1.47 -3.53
N VAL A 100 14.43 0.34 -3.07
CA VAL A 100 14.21 -0.19 -1.73
C VAL A 100 15.55 -0.20 -1.00
N GLY A 101 15.59 0.38 0.19
CA GLY A 101 16.82 0.50 0.98
C GLY A 101 16.54 0.65 2.47
N THR A 102 17.59 0.86 3.26
CA THR A 102 17.46 1.17 4.69
C THR A 102 17.58 2.68 4.90
N GLU A 103 16.68 3.27 5.69
CA GLU A 103 16.67 4.69 6.03
C GLU A 103 16.20 4.87 7.48
N THR A 104 16.58 5.97 8.14
CA THR A 104 16.01 6.38 9.43
C THR A 104 15.02 7.54 9.22
N PRO A 105 13.70 7.30 9.32
CA PRO A 105 12.69 8.34 9.17
C PRO A 105 12.80 9.43 10.24
N PRO A 106 12.29 10.66 10.01
CA PRO A 106 12.40 11.76 10.97
C PRO A 106 11.77 11.51 12.34
N VAL A 107 10.75 10.66 12.41
CA VAL A 107 9.99 10.39 13.66
C VAL A 107 10.40 9.08 14.33
N GLU A 108 11.29 8.31 13.71
CA GLU A 108 11.73 6.99 14.19
C GLU A 108 13.19 7.03 14.60
N ASP A 109 13.51 6.41 15.74
CA ASP A 109 14.90 6.29 16.19
C ASP A 109 15.64 5.13 15.51
N ALA A 110 14.90 4.14 15.00
CA ALA A 110 15.45 2.94 14.38
C ALA A 110 15.40 3.01 12.84
N PRO A 111 16.42 2.49 12.13
CA PRO A 111 16.34 2.35 10.67
C PRO A 111 15.24 1.39 10.25
N VAL A 112 14.49 1.76 9.21
CA VAL A 112 13.42 0.96 8.58
C VAL A 112 13.82 0.58 7.16
N THR A 113 13.15 -0.43 6.61
CA THR A 113 13.19 -0.65 5.15
C THR A 113 12.28 0.36 4.48
N ALA A 114 12.82 1.18 3.59
CA ALA A 114 12.16 2.27 2.91
C ALA A 114 11.97 1.98 1.42
N LEU A 115 10.79 2.30 0.91
CA LEU A 115 10.47 2.35 -0.52
C LEU A 115 10.43 3.82 -0.95
N HIS A 116 11.22 4.15 -1.97
CA HIS A 116 11.24 5.46 -2.61
C HIS A 116 10.70 5.35 -4.03
N LEU A 117 9.83 6.29 -4.44
CA LEU A 117 9.22 6.36 -5.76
C LEU A 117 9.51 7.72 -6.41
N ASP A 118 9.95 7.74 -7.68
CA ASP A 118 10.19 8.99 -8.41
C ASP A 118 8.92 9.83 -8.58
N LYS A 119 7.77 9.18 -8.80
CA LYS A 119 6.44 9.81 -8.83
C LYS A 119 5.69 9.52 -7.53
N SER A 120 4.83 10.46 -7.15
CA SER A 120 3.98 10.27 -5.99
C SER A 120 2.98 9.14 -6.27
N VAL A 121 2.78 8.31 -5.27
CA VAL A 121 1.64 7.40 -5.19
C VAL A 121 0.82 7.87 -4.01
N GLU A 122 -0.44 8.19 -4.28
CA GLU A 122 -1.22 9.07 -3.39
C GLU A 122 -0.44 10.38 -3.16
N PHE A 123 -0.22 10.77 -1.90
CA PHE A 123 0.38 12.06 -1.53
C PHE A 123 1.87 11.99 -1.20
N THR A 124 2.51 10.84 -1.39
CA THR A 124 3.90 10.65 -0.97
C THR A 124 4.76 9.93 -2.01
N HIS A 125 6.06 10.11 -1.84
CA HIS A 125 7.12 9.42 -2.58
C HIS A 125 7.85 8.38 -1.73
N ARG A 126 7.52 8.29 -0.44
CA ARG A 126 8.27 7.53 0.56
C ARG A 126 7.34 6.75 1.46
N PHE A 127 7.66 5.48 1.64
CA PHE A 127 6.96 4.58 2.54
C PHE A 127 7.95 3.73 3.32
N ALA A 128 7.62 3.42 4.56
CA ALA A 128 8.31 2.43 5.38
C ALA A 128 7.60 1.09 5.24
N LEU A 129 8.35 0.00 5.20
CA LEU A 129 7.79 -1.34 5.23
C LEU A 129 7.23 -1.63 6.62
N ALA A 130 5.90 -1.77 6.71
CA ALA A 130 5.22 -2.12 7.95
C ALA A 130 5.15 -3.65 8.13
N SER A 131 4.86 -4.40 7.07
CA SER A 131 4.92 -5.87 7.09
C SER A 131 5.19 -6.45 5.71
N ARG A 132 5.86 -7.61 5.65
CA ARG A 132 5.90 -8.42 4.43
C ARG A 132 4.62 -9.26 4.35
N GLU A 133 4.17 -9.55 3.14
CA GLU A 133 3.20 -10.63 2.93
C GLU A 133 3.87 -11.92 3.39
N THR A 134 3.53 -12.38 4.59
CA THR A 134 3.86 -13.73 5.02
C THR A 134 2.77 -14.63 4.47
N ASP A 135 3.15 -15.71 3.79
CA ASP A 135 2.21 -16.76 3.39
C ASP A 135 1.43 -17.20 4.64
N GLN A 136 0.19 -16.71 4.80
CA GLN A 136 -0.79 -17.37 5.66
C GLN A 136 -1.33 -18.56 4.86
N SER A 137 -0.47 -19.54 4.60
CA SER A 137 -0.89 -20.88 4.23
C SER A 137 -1.41 -21.57 5.51
N GLU A 138 -2.72 -21.83 5.51
CA GLU A 138 -3.46 -22.75 6.39
C GLU A 138 -3.31 -22.55 7.92
N SER A 139 -4.30 -21.89 8.51
CA SER A 139 -4.87 -22.44 9.74
C SER A 139 -6.21 -23.07 9.37
N GLU A 140 -6.15 -24.34 9.04
CA GLU A 140 -7.30 -25.22 8.84
C GLU A 140 -8.21 -25.13 10.08
N ALA A 141 -9.39 -24.54 9.92
CA ALA A 141 -10.42 -24.59 10.94
C ALA A 141 -10.79 -26.07 11.13
N THR A 142 -10.33 -26.67 12.23
CA THR A 142 -10.86 -27.95 12.70
C THR A 142 -12.17 -27.67 13.45
N PRO A 143 -13.35 -28.09 12.96
CA PRO A 143 -14.54 -28.12 13.79
C PRO A 143 -14.57 -29.47 14.53
N ALA A 144 -14.45 -29.43 15.85
CA ALA A 144 -14.83 -30.55 16.71
C ALA A 144 -15.11 -30.00 18.10
N ALA A 145 -16.16 -30.36 18.82
CA ALA A 145 -17.46 -30.96 18.54
C ALA A 145 -18.27 -30.60 19.80
N GLU A 146 -19.55 -30.29 19.67
CA GLU A 146 -20.44 -30.14 20.84
C GLU A 146 -20.73 -31.53 21.43
N ASP A 147 -20.57 -31.67 22.74
CA ASP A 147 -21.28 -32.66 23.59
C ASP A 147 -21.79 -31.91 24.83
#